data_AF-A0A3C1BW95-F1
#
_entry.id   AF-A0A3C1BW95-F1
#
_cell.length_a   1.000
_cell.length_b   1.000
_cell.length_c   1.000
_cell.angle_alpha   90.00
_cell.angle_beta   90.00
_cell.angle_gamma   90.00
#
_symmetry.space_group_name_H-M   'P 1'
#
loop_
_entity.id
_entity.type
_entity.pdbx_description
1 polymer ?
#
loop_
_entity_poly.entity_id
_entity_poly.type
_entity_poly.pdbx_seq_one_letter_code
_entity_poly.pdbx_strand_id
1 'polypeptide(L)'
;MSEMDALFQKFQSAPREEVRLELALAGFFSGQAKETQKQALEGYLQRRLRPAMEVLLREGRLEELERLLAQDWFPPGLLEDGLSLAISLKSTEGFVLLLRRKAQLTGFSDRDFSL
;
A
#
# COMPACT_ATOMS: atom_id res chain seq x y z
N MET A 1 21.82 -3.64 18.20
CA MET A 1 21.26 -3.19 16.91
C MET A 1 19.92 -3.89 16.77
N SER A 2 18.82 -3.14 16.60
CA SER A 2 17.50 -3.76 16.42
C SER A 2 17.43 -4.43 15.05
N GLU A 3 16.61 -5.48 14.91
CA GLU A 3 16.32 -6.12 13.63
C GLU A 3 15.78 -5.09 12.62
N MET A 4 14.95 -4.17 13.09
CA MET A 4 14.45 -3.05 12.30
C MET A 4 15.56 -2.11 11.80
N ASP A 5 16.59 -1.85 12.63
CA ASP A 5 17.71 -1.00 12.21
C ASP A 5 18.52 -1.67 11.09
N ALA A 6 18.70 -3.00 11.15
CA ALA A 6 19.37 -3.77 10.11
C ALA A 6 18.56 -3.83 8.81
N LEU A 7 17.24 -4.03 8.91
CA LEU A 7 16.32 -3.98 7.78
C LEU A 7 16.36 -2.60 7.11
N PHE A 8 16.31 -1.52 7.89
CA PHE A 8 16.34 -0.16 7.37
C PHE A 8 17.67 0.16 6.65
N GLN A 9 18.81 -0.31 7.17
CA GLN A 9 20.10 -0.19 6.47
C GLN A 9 20.09 -0.92 5.12
N LYS A 10 19.51 -2.13 5.05
CA LYS A 10 19.34 -2.85 3.79
C LYS A 10 18.44 -2.09 2.83
N PHE A 11 17.34 -1.51 3.32
CA PHE A 11 16.43 -0.69 2.51
C PHE A 11 17.17 0.52 1.90
N GLN A 12 18.04 1.18 2.66
CA GLN A 12 18.82 2.32 2.17
C GLN A 12 19.89 1.96 1.13
N SER A 13 20.46 0.76 1.24
CA SER A 13 21.56 0.29 0.39
C SER A 13 21.12 -0.68 -0.72
N ALA A 14 19.83 -1.00 -0.81
CA ALA A 14 19.28 -1.97 -1.76
C ALA A 14 19.50 -1.51 -3.22
N PRO A 15 20.21 -2.29 -4.05
CA PRO A 15 20.50 -1.91 -5.43
C PRO A 15 19.36 -2.22 -6.40
N ARG A 16 18.45 -3.14 -6.04
CA ARG A 16 17.28 -3.52 -6.84
C ARG A 16 16.02 -2.92 -6.24
N GLU A 17 15.21 -2.25 -7.06
CA GLU A 17 13.97 -1.61 -6.61
C GLU A 17 12.94 -2.60 -6.06
N GLU A 18 12.86 -3.81 -6.60
CA GLU A 18 11.98 -4.87 -6.08
C GLU A 18 12.34 -5.25 -4.64
N VAL A 19 13.63 -5.51 -4.39
CA VAL A 19 14.13 -5.83 -3.04
C VAL A 19 13.92 -4.64 -2.10
N ARG A 20 14.12 -3.42 -2.61
CA ARG A 20 13.89 -2.21 -1.84
C ARG A 20 12.42 -2.04 -1.46
N LEU A 21 11.50 -2.37 -2.37
CA LEU A 21 10.06 -2.34 -2.12
C LEU A 21 9.65 -3.35 -1.07
N GLU A 22 10.13 -4.60 -1.16
CA GLU A 22 9.85 -5.62 -0.15
C GLU A 22 10.33 -5.20 1.24
N LEU A 23 11.56 -4.67 1.32
CA LEU A 23 12.10 -4.13 2.56
C LEU A 23 11.27 -2.94 3.06
N ALA A 24 10.78 -2.08 2.16
CA ALA A 24 9.95 -0.97 2.54
C ALA A 24 8.61 -1.42 3.14
N LEU A 25 7.95 -2.39 2.51
CA LEU A 25 6.69 -2.98 2.99
C LEU A 25 6.90 -3.68 4.33
N ALA A 26 7.92 -4.54 4.44
CA ALA A 26 8.25 -5.24 5.67
C ALA A 26 8.55 -4.25 6.82
N GLY A 27 9.34 -3.21 6.55
CA GLY A 27 9.65 -2.17 7.53
C GLY A 27 8.42 -1.38 7.95
N PHE A 28 7.57 -0.99 6.99
CA PHE A 28 6.36 -0.22 7.24
C PHE A 28 5.34 -0.99 8.08
N PHE A 29 5.11 -2.27 7.77
CA PHE A 29 4.14 -3.10 8.49
C PHE A 29 4.67 -3.73 9.78
N SER A 30 5.99 -3.67 10.04
CA SER A 30 6.59 -4.22 11.26
C SER A 30 6.09 -3.57 12.56
N GLY A 31 5.64 -2.30 12.50
CA GLY A 31 5.28 -1.51 13.69
C GLY A 31 6.45 -1.19 14.63
N GLN A 32 7.68 -1.55 14.27
CA GLN A 32 8.89 -1.37 15.08
C GLN A 32 9.78 -0.21 14.58
N ALA A 33 9.38 0.42 13.48
CA ALA A 33 10.09 1.56 12.88
C ALA A 33 10.07 2.76 13.83
N LYS A 34 11.24 3.38 14.02
CA LYS A 34 11.33 4.71 14.66
C LYS A 34 10.68 5.76 13.76
N GLU A 35 10.27 6.89 14.32
CA GLU A 35 9.59 7.97 13.58
C GLU A 35 10.33 8.38 12.30
N THR A 36 11.65 8.56 12.38
CA THR A 36 12.48 8.93 11.21
C THR A 36 12.55 7.84 10.15
N GLN A 37 12.53 6.56 10.55
CA GLN A 37 12.50 5.42 9.63
C GLN A 37 11.13 5.31 8.98
N LYS A 38 10.07 5.47 9.77
CA LYS A 38 8.69 5.46 9.31
C LYS A 38 8.47 6.50 8.22
N GLN A 39 8.86 7.76 8.46
CA GLN A 39 8.75 8.83 7.46
C GLN A 39 9.50 8.51 6.14
N ALA A 40 10.68 7.91 6.23
CA ALA A 40 11.43 7.50 5.05
C ALA A 40 10.76 6.36 4.27
N LEU A 41 10.19 5.38 4.98
CA LEU A 41 9.45 4.26 4.39
C LEU A 41 8.16 4.73 3.74
N GLU A 42 7.38 5.56 4.42
CA GLU A 42 6.15 6.18 3.91
C GLU A 42 6.43 7.01 2.66
N GLY A 43 7.44 7.88 2.71
CA GLY A 43 7.82 8.70 1.55
C GLY A 43 8.27 7.87 0.33
N TYR A 44 8.86 6.70 0.56
CA TYR A 44 9.18 5.76 -0.51
C TYR A 44 7.94 5.06 -1.06
N LEU A 45 7.09 4.51 -0.18
CA LEU A 45 5.87 3.79 -0.56
C LEU A 45 4.87 4.71 -1.28
N GLN A 46 4.73 5.97 -0.86
CA GLN A 46 3.87 6.94 -1.53
C GLN A 46 4.27 7.16 -3.00
N ARG A 47 5.58 7.14 -3.31
CA ARG A 47 6.10 7.24 -4.70
C ARG A 47 5.96 5.94 -5.49
N ARG A 48 5.85 4.80 -4.78
CA ARG A 48 5.83 3.45 -5.33
C ARG A 48 4.51 2.74 -5.03
N LEU A 49 3.42 3.49 -4.89
CA LEU A 49 2.17 2.95 -4.39
C LEU A 49 1.54 1.91 -5.33
N ARG A 50 1.62 2.15 -6.64
CA ARG A 50 1.18 1.18 -7.66
C ARG A 50 1.97 -0.13 -7.53
N PRO A 51 3.32 -0.13 -7.62
CA PRO A 51 4.12 -1.33 -7.36
C PRO A 51 3.81 -2.02 -6.02
N ALA A 52 3.66 -1.25 -4.94
CA ALA A 52 3.31 -1.79 -3.62
C ALA A 52 1.97 -2.53 -3.64
N MET A 53 0.92 -1.90 -4.18
CA MET A 53 -0.38 -2.50 -4.35
C MET A 53 -0.32 -3.78 -5.19
N GLU A 54 0.41 -3.76 -6.32
CA GLU A 54 0.52 -4.91 -7.20
C GLU A 54 1.18 -6.11 -6.51
N VAL A 55 2.27 -5.89 -5.78
CA VAL A 55 2.96 -6.91 -4.99
C VAL A 55 2.00 -7.52 -3.97
N LEU A 56 1.36 -6.68 -3.15
CA LEU A 56 0.46 -7.16 -2.09
C LEU A 56 -0.72 -7.95 -2.66
N LEU A 57 -1.25 -7.54 -3.82
CA LEU A 57 -2.34 -8.25 -4.50
C LEU A 57 -1.87 -9.60 -5.07
N ARG A 58 -0.68 -9.65 -5.68
CA ARG A 58 -0.09 -10.87 -6.25
C ARG A 58 0.26 -11.89 -5.17
N GLU A 59 0.75 -11.43 -4.04
CA GLU A 59 1.12 -12.27 -2.89
C GLU A 59 -0.09 -12.62 -2.00
N GLY A 60 -1.26 -12.05 -2.26
CA GLY A 60 -2.46 -12.29 -1.44
C GLY A 60 -2.38 -11.67 -0.04
N ARG A 61 -1.50 -10.69 0.18
CA ARG A 61 -1.31 -9.96 1.45
C ARG A 61 -2.40 -8.90 1.62
N LEU A 62 -3.67 -9.33 1.67
CA LEU A 62 -4.83 -8.45 1.61
C LEU A 62 -4.98 -7.54 2.84
N GLU A 63 -4.62 -8.02 4.04
CA GLU A 63 -4.64 -7.21 5.26
C GLU A 63 -3.65 -6.03 5.19
N GLU A 64 -2.51 -6.26 4.56
CA GLU A 64 -1.51 -5.21 4.33
C GLU A 64 -1.94 -4.27 3.21
N LEU A 65 -2.57 -4.79 2.16
CA LEU A 65 -3.17 -3.98 1.12
C LEU A 65 -4.25 -3.05 1.69
N GLU A 66 -5.13 -3.56 2.56
CA GLU A 66 -6.15 -2.73 3.22
C GLU A 66 -5.52 -1.64 4.06
N ARG A 67 -4.49 -1.97 4.86
CA ARG A 67 -3.73 -0.98 5.66
C ARG A 67 -3.01 0.06 4.79
N LEU A 68 -2.49 -0.35 3.64
CA LEU A 68 -1.84 0.55 2.67
C LEU A 68 -2.86 1.50 2.03
N LEU A 69 -4.04 0.99 1.66
CA LEU A 69 -5.13 1.79 1.09
C LEU A 69 -5.85 2.63 2.15
N ALA A 70 -5.72 2.31 3.44
CA ALA A 70 -6.18 3.18 4.51
C ALA A 70 -5.32 4.44 4.63
N GLN A 71 -4.11 4.46 4.04
CA GLN A 71 -3.35 5.69 3.88
C GLN A 71 -4.06 6.55 2.82
N ASP A 72 -4.22 7.85 3.07
CA ASP A 72 -4.88 8.79 2.14
C ASP A 72 -4.02 9.13 0.91
N TRP A 73 -3.27 8.14 0.41
CA TRP A 73 -2.42 8.21 -0.77
C TRP A 73 -3.20 7.63 -1.94
N PHE A 74 -3.90 8.47 -2.69
CA PHE A 74 -4.71 8.03 -3.84
C PHE A 74 -4.29 8.76 -5.12
N PRO A 75 -3.19 8.32 -5.77
CA PRO A 75 -2.91 8.78 -7.11
C PRO A 75 -4.05 8.39 -8.05
N PRO A 76 -4.39 9.24 -9.04
CA PRO A 76 -5.46 8.96 -10.00
C PRO A 76 -5.27 7.59 -10.65
N GLY A 77 -6.33 6.81 -10.78
CA GLY A 77 -6.30 5.50 -11.45
C GLY A 77 -5.74 4.33 -10.63
N LEU A 78 -5.29 4.54 -9.38
CA LEU A 78 -4.73 3.46 -8.56
C LEU A 78 -5.72 2.30 -8.39
N LEU A 79 -6.98 2.62 -8.05
CA LEU A 79 -7.98 1.60 -7.78
C LEU A 79 -8.43 0.90 -9.06
N GLU A 80 -8.50 1.61 -10.18
CA GLU A 80 -8.81 1.06 -11.49
C GLU A 80 -7.75 0.04 -11.94
N ASP A 81 -6.48 0.36 -11.76
CA ASP A 81 -5.37 -0.55 -12.03
C ASP A 81 -5.44 -1.78 -11.12
N GLY A 82 -5.67 -1.57 -9.82
CA GLY A 82 -5.80 -2.65 -8.84
C GLY A 82 -6.95 -3.59 -9.17
N LEU A 83 -8.12 -3.04 -9.54
CA LEU A 83 -9.30 -3.84 -9.92
C LEU A 83 -9.02 -4.68 -11.17
N SER A 84 -8.36 -4.08 -12.16
CA SER A 84 -7.95 -4.78 -13.40
C SER A 84 -6.97 -5.90 -13.10
N LEU A 85 -5.98 -5.65 -12.23
CA LEU A 85 -5.03 -6.67 -11.80
C LEU A 85 -5.72 -7.79 -11.00
N ALA A 86 -6.62 -7.47 -10.07
CA ALA A 86 -7.35 -8.48 -9.30
C ALA A 86 -8.16 -9.42 -10.20
N ILE A 87 -8.78 -8.90 -11.26
CA ILE A 87 -9.46 -9.69 -12.29
C ILE A 87 -8.47 -10.63 -12.97
N SER A 88 -7.33 -10.12 -13.44
CA SER A 88 -6.31 -10.93 -14.13
C SER A 88 -5.72 -12.04 -13.25
N LEU A 89 -5.59 -11.78 -11.94
CA LEU A 89 -5.11 -12.73 -10.95
C LEU A 89 -6.21 -13.69 -10.46
N LYS A 90 -7.47 -13.48 -10.88
CA LYS A 90 -8.66 -14.19 -10.38
C LYS A 90 -8.81 -14.09 -8.85
N SER A 91 -8.34 -12.99 -8.25
CA SER A 91 -8.45 -12.74 -6.81
C SER A 91 -9.80 -12.09 -6.49
N THR A 92 -10.80 -12.91 -6.14
CA THR A 92 -12.13 -12.42 -5.76
C THR A 92 -12.06 -11.54 -4.51
N GLU A 93 -11.28 -11.95 -3.50
CA GLU A 93 -11.15 -11.21 -2.25
C GLU A 93 -10.46 -9.86 -2.45
N GLY A 94 -9.36 -9.82 -3.22
CA GLY A 94 -8.68 -8.58 -3.57
C GLY A 94 -9.58 -7.64 -4.37
N PHE A 95 -10.38 -8.19 -5.31
CA PHE A 95 -11.35 -7.41 -6.06
C PHE A 95 -12.44 -6.80 -5.16
N VAL A 96 -13.01 -7.58 -4.24
CA VAL A 96 -14.04 -7.11 -3.30
C VAL A 96 -13.48 -6.04 -2.36
N LEU A 97 -12.26 -6.20 -1.86
CA LEU A 97 -11.58 -5.21 -1.02
C LEU A 97 -11.43 -3.88 -1.76
N LEU A 98 -10.91 -3.91 -2.99
CA LEU A 98 -10.71 -2.72 -3.81
C LEU A 98 -12.03 -2.04 -4.20
N LEU A 99 -13.08 -2.81 -4.50
CA LEU A 99 -14.41 -2.27 -4.77
C LEU A 99 -15.00 -1.56 -3.55
N ARG A 100 -14.88 -2.15 -2.36
CA ARG A 100 -15.33 -1.51 -1.11
C ARG A 100 -14.60 -0.21 -0.86
N ARG A 101 -13.28 -0.19 -1.08
CA ARG A 101 -12.48 1.03 -0.92
C ARG A 101 -12.89 2.11 -1.92
N LYS A 102 -13.11 1.74 -3.19
CA LYS A 102 -13.63 2.67 -4.21
C LYS A 102 -14.98 3.25 -3.80
N ALA A 103 -15.91 2.42 -3.34
CA ALA A 103 -17.23 2.85 -2.89
C ALA A 103 -17.15 3.87 -1.74
N GLN A 104 -16.25 3.66 -0.78
CA GLN A 104 -16.01 4.60 0.33
C GLN A 104 -15.50 5.97 -0.17
N LEU A 105 -14.56 5.99 -1.13
CA LEU A 105 -14.02 7.24 -1.67
C LEU A 105 -15.01 7.98 -2.57
N THR A 106 -15.81 7.26 -3.34
CA THR A 106 -16.87 7.87 -4.18
C THR A 106 -18.12 8.25 -3.36
N GLY A 107 -18.23 7.74 -2.14
CA GLY A 107 -19.44 7.76 -1.32
C GLY A 107 -19.71 9.05 -0.54
N PHE A 108 -18.82 10.05 -0.57
CA PHE A 108 -19.05 11.34 0.06
C PHE A 108 -18.60 12.48 -0.86
N SER A 109 -19.43 12.79 -1.86
CA SER A 109 -19.78 14.19 -2.04
C SER A 109 -20.93 14.43 -1.08
N ASP A 110 -20.72 15.24 -0.04
CA ASP A 110 -21.78 15.86 0.73
C ASP A 110 -22.74 16.54 -0.26
N ARG A 111 -23.78 15.80 -0.67
CA ARG A 111 -25.03 16.46 -1.00
C ARG A 111 -25.60 16.79 0.35
N ASP A 112 -25.33 18.01 0.81
CA ASP A 112 -26.11 18.64 1.86
C ASP A 112 -27.59 18.49 1.48
N PHE A 113 -28.26 17.51 2.10
CA PHE A 113 -29.71 17.43 2.14
C PHE A 113 -30.17 18.16 3.40
N SER A 114 -29.81 19.43 3.49
CA SER A 114 -30.45 20.34 4.43
C SER A 114 -31.94 20.41 4.03
N LEU A 115 -32.78 19.73 4.82
CA LEU A 115 -34.24 19.74 4.75
C LEU A 115 -34.81 21.06 5.27
#